data_AF-A0A1V2ZY73-F1
#
_entry.id   AF-A0A1V2ZY73-F1
#
_cell.length_a   1.000
_cell.length_b   1.000
_cell.length_c   1.000
_cell.angle_alpha   90.00
_cell.angle_beta   90.00
_cell.angle_gamma   90.00
#
_symmetry.space_group_name_H-M   'P 1'
#
loop_
_entity.id
_entity.type
_entity.pdbx_description
1 polymer ?
#
loop_
_entity_poly.entity_id
_entity_poly.type
_entity_poly.pdbx_seq_one_letter_code
_entity_poly.pdbx_strand_id
1 'polypeptide(L)'
;MATTVIYTTLGERKGTKRLWLEGRRLARAGISPGQQFELKSLDRENGPHGGITLRFTPSGDRKVSRRKRGDQELPVIDVSGEALVSAFGEAERVRVVIRPGSIEIRVHHHDRATTERSIRLLERLNQHEPLRMGSLAHGGGILDHALHRGLEAAGIPVELAFANEADGDYLEASLANNPIWKSDSIAIEAPMQDVEWRKLPAIDILAAGLPCTGASLSGRAKNRLAKAEEHETAGPLFVAFLAAIQTLRPSVILLENVPQYGTTTSMTVIRSILSSLDYELHETVLDGFELGSMERRNRFCMIATNPEVPFSFDGLRAVRDRESCIRDILEDIDPDDPAWKAYSYLAEKEVRDKEAGKGFRRQLLDGSEASLGTIGRGYAKARSTEPFIRHPSDSALTRLLTPKEHARVKAVPESLIAGLSATRAHEILGQSVVHAAFEAVGMHLGRALAALRDSMQPHQSVAA
;
A
#
# COMPACT_ATOMS: atom_id res chain seq x y z
N MET A 1 3.20 28.24 -31.95
CA MET A 1 3.57 27.05 -32.76
C MET A 1 2.79 25.84 -32.27
N ALA A 2 2.22 25.03 -33.17
CA ALA A 2 1.40 23.90 -32.78
C ALA A 2 2.25 22.71 -32.30
N THR A 3 2.03 22.28 -31.06
CA THR A 3 2.65 21.08 -30.47
C THR A 3 1.60 19.97 -30.40
N THR A 4 1.99 18.73 -30.68
CA THR A 4 1.15 17.55 -30.43
C THR A 4 1.91 16.55 -29.58
N VAL A 5 1.27 16.05 -28.51
CA VAL A 5 1.84 15.02 -27.64
C VAL A 5 1.02 13.75 -27.82
N ILE A 6 1.69 12.63 -28.06
CA ILE A 6 1.08 11.32 -28.26
C ILE A 6 1.71 10.36 -27.25
N TYR A 7 0.86 9.65 -26.52
CA TYR A 7 1.25 8.46 -25.76
C TYR A 7 0.82 7.25 -26.57
N THR A 8 1.76 6.37 -26.90
CA THR A 8 1.50 5.22 -27.78
C THR A 8 2.46 4.07 -27.46
N THR A 9 2.19 2.91 -28.04
CA THR A 9 3.05 1.73 -27.95
C THR A 9 3.96 1.63 -29.17
N LEU A 10 5.16 1.08 -28.97
CA LEU A 10 6.00 0.60 -30.05
C LEU A 10 5.38 -0.70 -30.55
N GLY A 11 5.10 -0.76 -31.85
CA GLY A 11 4.69 -2.01 -32.49
C GLY A 11 5.91 -2.86 -32.85
N GLU A 12 5.66 -3.98 -33.52
CA GLU A 12 6.71 -4.83 -34.08
C GLU A 12 6.63 -4.92 -35.59
N ARG A 13 7.80 -5.09 -36.22
CA ARG A 13 7.92 -5.43 -37.64
C ARG A 13 9.15 -6.30 -37.86
N LYS A 14 8.94 -7.52 -38.36
CA LYS A 14 9.99 -8.51 -38.61
C LYS A 14 10.90 -8.73 -37.39
N GLY A 15 10.32 -8.84 -36.20
CA GLY A 15 11.05 -9.04 -34.95
C GLY A 15 11.83 -7.82 -34.44
N THR A 16 11.60 -6.63 -34.99
CA THR A 16 12.22 -5.38 -34.51
C THR A 16 11.16 -4.37 -34.08
N LYS A 17 11.48 -3.54 -33.07
CA LYS A 17 10.58 -2.46 -32.63
C LYS A 17 10.29 -1.49 -33.78
N ARG A 18 9.07 -0.98 -33.80
CA ARG A 18 8.53 -0.07 -34.82
C ARG A 18 7.75 1.08 -34.20
N LEU A 19 8.06 2.29 -34.63
CA LEU A 19 7.29 3.50 -34.37
C LEU A 19 6.51 3.91 -35.63
N TRP A 20 5.19 4.01 -35.50
CA TRP A 20 4.30 4.44 -36.58
C TRP A 20 3.53 5.70 -36.20
N LEU A 21 3.76 6.79 -36.93
CA LEU A 21 3.06 8.08 -36.74
C LEU A 21 2.44 8.50 -38.07
N GLU A 22 1.20 8.97 -38.07
CA GLU A 22 0.53 9.41 -39.30
C GLU A 22 -0.52 10.48 -39.07
N GLY A 23 -0.89 11.20 -40.13
CA GLY A 23 -2.11 12.00 -40.16
C GLY A 23 -1.95 13.44 -39.68
N ARG A 24 -3.08 14.06 -39.32
CA ARG A 24 -3.16 15.50 -39.00
C ARG A 24 -2.34 15.90 -37.76
N ARG A 25 -2.03 14.95 -36.87
CA ARG A 25 -1.14 15.16 -35.72
C ARG A 25 0.29 15.54 -36.12
N LEU A 26 0.76 15.07 -37.27
CA LEU A 26 2.03 15.49 -37.87
C LEU A 26 1.84 16.78 -38.69
N ALA A 27 0.81 16.82 -39.55
CA ALA A 27 0.59 17.95 -40.46
C ALA A 27 0.40 19.29 -39.73
N ARG A 28 -0.27 19.30 -38.57
CA ARG A 28 -0.45 20.50 -37.75
C ARG A 28 0.88 21.11 -37.28
N ALA A 29 1.93 20.30 -37.14
CA ALA A 29 3.28 20.75 -36.79
C ALA A 29 4.09 21.20 -38.01
N GLY A 30 3.49 21.31 -39.21
CA GLY A 30 4.19 21.66 -40.44
C GLY A 30 4.96 20.49 -41.08
N ILE A 31 4.66 19.25 -40.65
CA ILE A 31 5.28 18.06 -41.21
C ILE A 31 4.48 17.60 -42.42
N SER A 32 5.12 17.57 -43.58
CA SER A 32 4.48 17.29 -44.87
C SER A 32 5.14 16.10 -45.57
N PRO A 33 4.38 15.32 -46.37
CA PRO A 33 4.97 14.30 -47.22
C PRO A 33 6.13 14.83 -48.04
N GLY A 34 7.21 14.05 -48.10
CA GLY A 34 8.40 14.37 -48.87
C GLY A 34 9.50 15.12 -48.13
N GLN A 35 9.21 15.70 -46.96
CA GLN A 35 10.26 16.27 -46.11
C GLN A 35 11.28 15.20 -45.69
N GLN A 36 12.53 15.62 -45.55
CA GLN A 36 13.61 14.77 -45.08
C GLN A 36 13.87 14.99 -43.59
N PHE A 37 14.33 13.93 -42.92
CA PHE A 37 14.72 13.97 -41.52
C PHE A 37 15.86 13.00 -41.24
N GLU A 38 16.60 13.28 -40.18
CA GLU A 38 17.61 12.40 -39.61
C GLU A 38 17.14 11.94 -38.21
N LEU A 39 17.58 10.76 -37.79
CA LEU A 39 17.41 10.30 -36.41
C LEU A 39 18.67 10.61 -35.61
N LYS A 40 18.48 11.18 -34.43
CA LYS A 40 19.54 11.38 -33.45
C LYS A 40 19.14 10.73 -32.14
N SER A 41 20.08 9.99 -31.55
CA SER A 41 19.96 9.59 -30.16
C SER A 41 19.96 10.84 -29.29
N LEU A 42 19.07 10.87 -28.30
CA LEU A 42 19.15 11.80 -27.19
C LEU A 42 20.00 11.15 -26.11
N ASP A 43 21.02 11.88 -25.66
CA ASP A 43 21.89 11.45 -24.57
C ASP A 43 21.09 11.21 -23.28
N ARG A 44 21.64 10.33 -22.44
CA ARG A 44 21.09 9.92 -21.14
C ARG A 44 21.23 11.00 -20.05
N GLU A 45 21.05 12.28 -20.39
CA GLU A 45 21.37 13.38 -19.48
C GLU A 45 20.52 13.37 -18.18
N ASN A 46 19.41 12.63 -18.11
CA ASN A 46 18.51 12.62 -16.94
C ASN A 46 17.80 11.27 -16.67
N GLY A 47 18.43 10.12 -16.94
CA GLY A 47 17.86 8.82 -16.57
C GLY A 47 18.48 7.62 -17.32
N PRO A 48 18.14 6.38 -16.91
CA PRO A 48 18.69 5.16 -17.51
C PRO A 48 18.26 4.97 -18.98
N HIS A 49 17.15 5.58 -19.37
CA HIS A 49 16.55 5.45 -20.68
C HIS A 49 16.93 6.62 -21.60
N GLY A 50 17.48 6.29 -22.77
CA GLY A 50 17.74 7.26 -23.82
C GLY A 50 16.45 7.77 -24.48
N GLY A 51 16.62 8.57 -25.52
CA GLY A 51 15.52 8.98 -26.38
C GLY A 51 15.95 9.07 -27.82
N ILE A 52 15.02 9.41 -28.69
CA ILE A 52 15.30 9.67 -30.10
C ILE A 52 14.67 10.99 -30.50
N THR A 53 15.40 11.79 -31.25
CA THR A 53 14.87 12.95 -31.95
C THR A 53 14.88 12.69 -33.45
N LEU A 54 13.75 12.92 -34.12
CA LEU A 54 13.69 13.09 -35.57
C LEU A 54 13.84 14.58 -35.83
N ARG A 55 14.96 15.00 -36.43
CA ARG A 55 15.19 16.38 -36.83
C ARG A 55 14.92 16.51 -38.33
N PHE A 56 13.99 17.39 -38.71
CA PHE A 56 13.69 17.64 -40.12
C PHE A 56 14.74 18.58 -40.70
N THR A 57 15.46 18.12 -41.73
CA THR A 57 16.54 18.85 -42.39
C THR A 57 16.60 18.44 -43.87
N PRO A 58 16.93 19.36 -44.80
CA PRO A 58 17.12 19.03 -46.21
C PRO A 58 18.27 18.05 -46.49
N SER A 59 19.12 17.74 -45.50
CA SER A 59 20.20 16.77 -45.61
C SER A 59 19.87 15.43 -44.95
N GLY A 60 18.61 15.20 -44.56
CA GLY A 60 18.19 14.00 -43.84
C GLY A 60 18.22 12.75 -44.72
N ASP A 61 18.64 11.64 -44.14
CA ASP A 61 18.75 10.33 -44.79
C ASP A 61 17.39 9.61 -44.92
N ARG A 62 16.36 10.07 -44.20
CA ARG A 62 15.00 9.50 -44.20
C ARG A 62 13.97 10.49 -44.71
N LYS A 63 12.84 9.97 -45.17
CA LYS A 63 11.79 10.76 -45.82
C LYS A 63 10.41 10.50 -45.24
N VAL A 64 9.62 11.56 -45.05
CA VAL A 64 8.22 11.48 -44.65
C VAL A 64 7.42 10.88 -45.81
N SER A 65 6.77 9.75 -45.55
CA SER A 65 5.93 9.05 -46.50
C SER A 65 4.54 9.69 -46.58
N ARG A 66 3.72 9.24 -47.54
CA ARG A 66 2.33 9.68 -47.71
C ARG A 66 1.36 8.53 -47.58
N ARG A 67 0.18 8.84 -47.05
CA ARG A 67 -1.01 8.00 -47.12
C ARG A 67 -2.18 8.82 -47.67
N LYS A 68 -2.85 8.30 -48.70
CA LYS A 68 -4.06 8.92 -49.24
C LYS A 68 -5.27 8.50 -48.40
N ARG A 69 -6.13 9.47 -48.07
CA ARG A 69 -7.42 9.23 -47.41
C ARG A 69 -8.47 10.15 -48.05
N GLY A 70 -9.22 9.61 -49.00
CA GLY A 70 -9.96 10.42 -49.98
C GLY A 70 -9.00 11.25 -50.82
N ASP A 71 -9.33 12.53 -51.03
CA ASP A 71 -8.49 13.47 -51.79
C ASP A 71 -7.34 14.07 -50.97
N GLN A 72 -7.21 13.74 -49.68
CA GLN A 72 -6.17 14.28 -48.81
C GLN A 72 -4.93 13.37 -48.79
N GLU A 73 -3.75 13.95 -49.01
CA GLU A 73 -2.46 13.32 -48.70
C GLU A 73 -2.04 13.66 -47.26
N LEU A 74 -1.82 12.64 -46.45
CA LEU A 74 -1.41 12.79 -45.05
C LEU A 74 0.02 12.27 -44.85
N PRO A 75 0.84 12.95 -44.01
CA PRO A 75 2.18 12.51 -43.67
C PRO A 75 2.16 11.19 -42.88
N VAL A 76 3.16 10.35 -43.15
CA VAL A 76 3.44 9.09 -42.43
C VAL A 76 4.93 9.01 -42.12
N ILE A 77 5.23 8.62 -40.88
CA ILE A 77 6.57 8.28 -40.41
C ILE A 77 6.51 6.85 -39.90
N ASP A 78 7.31 5.99 -40.53
CA ASP A 78 7.48 4.59 -40.17
C ASP A 78 8.97 4.36 -39.89
N VAL A 79 9.31 4.23 -38.62
CA VAL A 79 10.69 3.99 -38.17
C VAL A 79 10.72 2.61 -37.56
N SER A 80 11.64 1.77 -38.01
CA SER A 80 11.94 0.47 -37.41
C SER A 80 13.45 0.23 -37.43
N GLY A 81 13.92 -0.67 -36.57
CA GLY A 81 15.31 -1.15 -36.57
C GLY A 81 16.09 -0.83 -35.29
N GLU A 82 17.40 -1.05 -35.36
CA GLU A 82 18.33 -1.07 -34.22
C GLU A 82 18.33 0.22 -33.40
N ALA A 83 18.14 1.38 -34.03
CA ALA A 83 18.06 2.65 -33.30
C ALA A 83 16.93 2.68 -32.27
N LEU A 84 15.76 2.10 -32.56
CA LEU A 84 14.65 2.01 -31.59
C LEU A 84 14.96 1.02 -30.48
N VAL A 85 15.60 -0.10 -30.81
CA VAL A 85 15.99 -1.13 -29.83
C VAL A 85 17.03 -0.57 -28.87
N SER A 86 18.07 0.08 -29.40
CA SER A 86 19.13 0.72 -28.62
C SER A 86 18.60 1.82 -27.70
N ALA A 87 17.65 2.64 -28.17
CA ALA A 87 17.12 3.75 -27.39
C ALA A 87 16.10 3.33 -26.33
N PHE A 88 15.28 2.31 -26.59
CA PHE A 88 14.12 1.99 -25.77
C PHE A 88 14.20 0.63 -25.07
N GLY A 89 15.18 -0.22 -25.37
CA GLY A 89 15.42 -1.49 -24.66
C GLY A 89 14.16 -2.37 -24.63
N GLU A 90 13.72 -2.76 -23.44
CA GLU A 90 12.48 -3.52 -23.24
C GLU A 90 11.21 -2.64 -23.24
N ALA A 91 11.33 -1.30 -23.16
CA ALA A 91 10.16 -0.43 -23.06
C ALA A 91 9.20 -0.60 -24.24
N GLU A 92 7.91 -0.70 -23.92
CA GLU A 92 6.83 -0.89 -24.88
C GLU A 92 6.09 0.43 -25.16
N ARG A 93 6.03 1.33 -24.18
CA ARG A 93 5.29 2.58 -24.27
C ARG A 93 6.24 3.74 -24.47
N VAL A 94 5.86 4.68 -25.34
CA VAL A 94 6.63 5.91 -25.61
C VAL A 94 5.76 7.16 -25.55
N ARG A 95 6.39 8.27 -25.18
CA ARG A 95 5.86 9.62 -25.29
C ARG A 95 6.50 10.32 -26.48
N VAL A 96 5.67 10.74 -27.42
CA VAL A 96 6.08 11.41 -28.67
C VAL A 96 5.63 12.86 -28.62
N VAL A 97 6.57 13.80 -28.71
CA VAL A 97 6.31 15.24 -28.76
C VAL A 97 6.68 15.78 -30.13
N ILE A 98 5.66 16.16 -30.88
CA ILE A 98 5.77 16.69 -32.23
C ILE A 98 5.74 18.21 -32.16
N ARG A 99 6.80 18.85 -32.64
CA ARG A 99 6.94 20.31 -32.77
C ARG A 99 7.36 20.66 -34.21
N PRO A 100 7.20 21.91 -34.66
CA PRO A 100 7.78 22.32 -35.93
C PRO A 100 9.29 22.06 -35.97
N GLY A 101 9.75 21.37 -37.00
CA GLY A 101 11.16 21.04 -37.20
C GLY A 101 11.70 19.84 -36.41
N SER A 102 10.94 19.26 -35.46
CA SER A 102 11.42 18.09 -34.71
C SER A 102 10.33 17.22 -34.09
N ILE A 103 10.57 15.91 -34.00
CA ILE A 103 9.80 14.99 -33.13
C ILE A 103 10.74 14.43 -32.08
N GLU A 104 10.38 14.57 -30.81
CA GLU A 104 11.10 14.01 -29.68
C GLU A 104 10.34 12.78 -29.16
N ILE A 105 11.01 11.64 -29.04
CA ILE A 105 10.45 10.39 -28.54
C ILE A 105 11.25 9.98 -27.31
N ARG A 106 10.55 9.77 -26.19
CA ARG A 106 11.13 9.25 -24.96
C ARG A 106 10.32 8.05 -24.46
N VAL A 107 10.94 7.24 -23.61
CA VAL A 107 10.23 6.20 -22.86
C VAL A 107 9.05 6.81 -22.10
N HIS A 108 7.94 6.09 -22.06
CA HIS A 108 6.76 6.49 -21.31
C HIS A 108 7.09 6.65 -19.82
N HIS A 109 6.53 7.67 -19.18
CA HIS A 109 6.84 7.98 -17.79
C HIS A 109 6.52 6.84 -16.79
N HIS A 110 5.54 5.98 -17.08
CA HIS A 110 5.27 4.78 -16.27
C HIS A 110 6.37 3.72 -16.41
N ASP A 111 6.77 3.34 -17.64
CA ASP A 111 7.87 2.40 -17.89
C ASP A 111 9.16 2.90 -17.23
N ARG A 112 9.43 4.20 -17.36
CA ARG A 112 10.56 4.83 -16.69
C ARG A 112 10.46 4.71 -15.18
N ALA A 113 9.30 5.00 -14.60
CA ALA A 113 9.09 4.85 -13.15
C ALA A 113 9.22 3.40 -12.68
N THR A 114 8.85 2.41 -13.51
CA THR A 114 9.05 0.98 -13.23
C THR A 114 10.53 0.66 -13.18
N THR A 115 11.29 1.03 -14.21
CA THR A 115 12.75 0.84 -14.19
C THR A 115 13.44 1.58 -13.05
N GLU A 116 13.07 2.84 -12.78
CA GLU A 116 13.69 3.65 -11.72
C GLU A 116 13.47 3.03 -10.33
N ARG A 117 12.27 2.52 -10.02
CA ARG A 117 11.99 1.87 -8.74
C ARG A 117 12.60 0.47 -8.65
N SER A 118 12.72 -0.26 -9.78
CA SER A 118 13.48 -1.51 -9.86
C SER A 118 14.95 -1.30 -9.54
N ILE A 119 15.62 -0.39 -10.25
CA ILE A 119 17.04 -0.09 -10.04
C ILE A 119 17.28 0.30 -8.58
N ARG A 120 16.49 1.24 -8.04
CA ARG A 120 16.62 1.70 -6.65
C ARG A 120 16.49 0.55 -5.64
N LEU A 121 15.50 -0.33 -5.82
CA LEU A 121 15.29 -1.47 -4.94
C LEU A 121 16.49 -2.43 -4.98
N LEU A 122 16.90 -2.82 -6.19
CA LEU A 122 17.98 -3.79 -6.37
C LEU A 122 19.33 -3.26 -5.87
N GLU A 123 19.62 -1.97 -6.10
CA GLU A 123 20.81 -1.29 -5.57
C GLU A 123 20.85 -1.33 -4.04
N ARG A 124 19.76 -0.92 -3.37
CA ARG A 124 19.68 -0.96 -1.90
C ARG A 124 19.83 -2.38 -1.35
N LEU A 125 19.12 -3.35 -1.94
CA LEU A 125 19.20 -4.74 -1.52
C LEU A 125 20.63 -5.28 -1.67
N ASN A 126 21.29 -5.04 -2.80
CA ASN A 126 22.65 -5.52 -3.06
C ASN A 126 23.67 -4.86 -2.12
N GLN A 127 23.50 -3.57 -1.82
CA GLN A 127 24.36 -2.82 -0.91
C GLN A 127 24.02 -3.04 0.57
N HIS A 128 22.98 -3.83 0.87
CA HIS A 128 22.45 -4.05 2.23
C HIS A 128 22.06 -2.73 2.93
N GLU A 129 21.67 -1.72 2.16
CA GLU A 129 21.16 -0.47 2.69
C GLU A 129 19.71 -0.65 3.18
N PRO A 130 19.29 0.08 4.23
CA PRO A 130 17.90 0.09 4.65
C PRO A 130 16.95 0.49 3.51
N LEU A 131 15.87 -0.26 3.34
CA LEU A 131 14.76 0.14 2.49
C LEU A 131 14.03 1.32 3.14
N ARG A 132 13.56 2.27 2.34
CA ARG A 132 12.83 3.44 2.83
C ARG A 132 11.33 3.16 2.80
N MET A 133 10.66 3.24 3.94
CA MET A 133 9.22 3.02 4.07
C MET A 133 8.46 4.35 4.23
N GLY A 134 7.40 4.54 3.45
CA GLY A 134 6.38 5.55 3.70
C GLY A 134 5.13 4.93 4.34
N SER A 135 4.48 5.66 5.25
CA SER A 135 3.26 5.22 5.93
C SER A 135 2.09 6.18 5.67
N LEU A 136 0.93 5.63 5.31
CA LEU A 136 -0.32 6.38 5.07
C LEU A 136 -1.43 5.89 6.01
N ALA A 137 -2.18 6.84 6.59
CA ALA A 137 -3.13 6.54 7.65
C ALA A 137 -2.46 5.76 8.78
N HIS A 138 -1.36 6.33 9.28
CA HIS A 138 -0.42 5.71 10.20
C HIS A 138 -1.06 5.29 11.54
N GLY A 139 -2.07 6.02 12.00
CA GLY A 139 -2.65 5.88 13.33
C GLY A 139 -1.56 5.99 14.40
N GLY A 140 -1.54 5.03 15.33
CA GLY A 140 -0.45 4.89 16.32
C GLY A 140 0.78 4.11 15.81
N GLY A 141 0.88 3.84 14.50
CA GLY A 141 2.04 3.20 13.87
C GLY A 141 2.22 1.71 14.14
N ILE A 142 1.16 1.02 14.58
CA ILE A 142 1.21 -0.42 14.91
C ILE A 142 1.45 -1.29 13.67
N LEU A 143 0.82 -0.96 12.54
CA LEU A 143 1.01 -1.67 11.28
C LEU A 143 2.47 -1.55 10.83
N ASP A 144 2.98 -0.32 10.78
CA ASP A 144 4.34 -0.03 10.36
C ASP A 144 5.37 -0.68 11.29
N HIS A 145 5.15 -0.61 12.61
CA HIS A 145 5.99 -1.29 13.58
C HIS A 145 6.02 -2.82 13.36
N ALA A 146 4.87 -3.44 13.08
CA ALA A 146 4.81 -4.87 12.76
C ALA A 146 5.61 -5.21 11.49
N LEU A 147 5.45 -4.41 10.44
CA LEU A 147 6.18 -4.61 9.18
C LEU A 147 7.68 -4.43 9.34
N HIS A 148 8.11 -3.40 10.06
CA HIS A 148 9.52 -3.16 10.38
C HIS A 148 10.12 -4.38 11.07
N ARG A 149 9.50 -4.86 12.14
CA ARG A 149 9.97 -6.05 12.87
C ARG A 149 10.06 -7.29 12.00
N GLY A 150 9.04 -7.53 11.17
CA GLY A 150 9.03 -8.68 10.27
C GLY A 150 10.16 -8.62 9.23
N LEU A 151 10.30 -7.48 8.55
CA LEU A 151 11.34 -7.26 7.54
C LEU A 151 12.75 -7.40 8.14
N GLU A 152 12.99 -6.78 9.29
CA GLU A 152 14.26 -6.86 10.02
C GLU A 152 14.57 -8.29 10.46
N ALA A 153 13.58 -9.05 10.96
CA ALA A 153 13.74 -10.45 11.32
C ALA A 153 14.11 -11.35 10.12
N ALA A 154 13.78 -10.93 8.90
CA ALA A 154 14.18 -11.59 7.66
C ALA A 154 15.53 -11.06 7.11
N GLY A 155 16.23 -10.20 7.83
CA GLY A 155 17.51 -9.63 7.42
C GLY A 155 17.39 -8.52 6.37
N ILE A 156 16.23 -7.87 6.25
CA ILE A 156 15.99 -6.72 5.39
C ILE A 156 15.86 -5.47 6.28
N PRO A 157 16.91 -4.65 6.41
CA PRO A 157 16.83 -3.42 7.19
C PRO A 157 15.83 -2.45 6.54
N VAL A 158 15.11 -1.70 7.37
CA VAL A 158 14.09 -0.74 6.90
C VAL A 158 14.02 0.47 7.81
N GLU A 159 13.84 1.64 7.21
CA GLU A 159 13.75 2.93 7.90
C GLU A 159 12.48 3.67 7.48
N LEU A 160 11.82 4.30 8.45
CA LEU A 160 10.64 5.12 8.20
C LEU A 160 11.09 6.46 7.59
N ALA A 161 10.78 6.68 6.32
CA ALA A 161 11.06 7.94 5.63
C ALA A 161 10.04 9.02 6.01
N PHE A 162 8.76 8.67 6.06
CA PHE A 162 7.70 9.56 6.52
C PHE A 162 6.49 8.76 7.01
N ALA A 163 5.67 9.37 7.87
CA ALA A 163 4.33 8.88 8.16
C ALA A 163 3.29 10.00 8.08
N ASN A 164 2.15 9.70 7.47
CA ASN A 164 1.00 10.58 7.37
C ASN A 164 -0.16 10.08 8.22
N GLU A 165 -0.66 10.95 9.10
CA GLU A 165 -1.84 10.74 9.94
C GLU A 165 -2.64 12.04 10.04
N ALA A 166 -3.97 11.95 10.01
CA ALA A 166 -4.83 13.12 10.06
C ALA A 166 -5.22 13.51 11.50
N ASP A 167 -5.19 12.56 12.45
CA ASP A 167 -5.46 12.77 13.86
C ASP A 167 -4.16 12.99 14.62
N GLY A 168 -3.87 14.26 14.94
CA GLY A 168 -2.63 14.67 15.63
C GLY A 168 -2.37 13.90 16.92
N ASP A 169 -3.41 13.55 17.70
CA ASP A 169 -3.22 12.79 18.94
C ASP A 169 -2.73 11.35 18.69
N TYR A 170 -3.10 10.72 17.57
CA TYR A 170 -2.54 9.41 17.20
C TYR A 170 -1.09 9.54 16.71
N LEU A 171 -0.79 10.60 15.95
CA LEU A 171 0.56 10.88 15.50
C LEU A 171 1.51 11.15 16.68
N GLU A 172 1.09 12.02 17.61
CA GLU A 172 1.83 12.31 18.85
C GLU A 172 2.07 11.05 19.68
N ALA A 173 1.06 10.19 19.81
CA ALA A 173 1.21 8.90 20.49
C ALA A 173 2.26 7.99 19.80
N SER A 174 2.29 7.96 18.46
CA SER A 174 3.30 7.21 17.71
C SER A 174 4.69 7.82 17.88
N LEU A 175 4.83 9.14 17.76
CA LEU A 175 6.10 9.86 17.93
C LEU A 175 6.72 9.61 19.31
N ALA A 176 5.90 9.58 20.36
CA ALA A 176 6.36 9.36 21.73
C ALA A 176 6.82 7.91 21.99
N ASN A 177 6.19 6.92 21.33
CA ASN A 177 6.26 5.53 21.78
C ASN A 177 6.83 4.53 20.74
N ASN A 178 6.84 4.89 19.46
CA ASN A 178 7.16 3.96 18.37
C ASN A 178 8.64 4.05 17.96
N PRO A 179 9.44 2.99 18.13
CA PRO A 179 10.89 3.04 17.91
C PRO A 179 11.29 3.14 16.42
N ILE A 180 10.34 3.05 15.49
CA ILE A 180 10.61 3.16 14.04
C ILE A 180 10.95 4.60 13.61
N TRP A 181 10.60 5.60 14.42
CA TRP A 181 10.94 7.00 14.14
C TRP A 181 12.45 7.24 14.26
N LYS A 182 13.02 7.90 13.25
CA LYS A 182 14.41 8.38 13.23
C LYS A 182 14.43 9.90 13.14
N SER A 183 15.61 10.49 13.38
CA SER A 183 15.78 11.94 13.34
C SER A 183 15.53 12.57 11.98
N ASP A 184 15.64 11.80 10.90
CA ASP A 184 15.38 12.23 9.52
C ASP A 184 13.98 11.80 9.01
N SER A 185 13.17 11.13 9.83
CA SER A 185 11.80 10.78 9.50
C SER A 185 10.92 12.03 9.46
N ILE A 186 10.01 12.11 8.48
CA ILE A 186 9.07 13.22 8.35
C ILE A 186 7.70 12.84 8.94
N ALA A 187 7.28 13.53 9.99
CA ALA A 187 5.92 13.42 10.55
C ALA A 187 4.97 14.39 9.83
N ILE A 188 3.85 13.87 9.31
CA ILE A 188 2.89 14.65 8.52
C ILE A 188 1.51 14.55 9.18
N GLU A 189 1.15 15.57 9.94
CA GLU A 189 -0.21 15.76 10.46
C GLU A 189 -1.08 16.44 9.39
N ALA A 190 -1.75 15.64 8.56
CA ALA A 190 -2.66 16.16 7.54
C ALA A 190 -3.61 15.06 7.03
N PRO A 191 -4.80 15.43 6.55
CA PRO A 191 -5.54 14.55 5.65
C PRO A 191 -4.70 14.19 4.43
N MET A 192 -4.64 12.91 4.06
CA MET A 192 -3.75 12.44 2.98
C MET A 192 -3.97 13.14 1.64
N GLN A 193 -5.21 13.58 1.34
CA GLN A 193 -5.52 14.30 0.11
C GLN A 193 -4.84 15.67 0.00
N ASP A 194 -4.39 16.25 1.12
CA ASP A 194 -3.77 17.57 1.17
C ASP A 194 -2.24 17.51 1.10
N VAL A 195 -1.65 16.31 1.16
CA VAL A 195 -0.19 16.13 1.21
C VAL A 195 0.43 16.31 -0.18
N GLU A 196 1.45 17.16 -0.27
CA GLU A 196 2.25 17.32 -1.48
C GLU A 196 3.30 16.20 -1.64
N TRP A 197 2.87 15.00 -2.05
CA TRP A 197 3.70 13.81 -2.18
C TRP A 197 5.03 14.01 -2.94
N ARG A 198 5.05 14.92 -3.92
CA ARG A 198 6.25 15.25 -4.72
C ARG A 198 7.39 15.92 -3.92
N LYS A 199 7.09 16.43 -2.72
CA LYS A 199 8.08 17.05 -1.82
C LYS A 199 8.70 16.04 -0.85
N LEU A 200 8.18 14.81 -0.80
CA LEU A 200 8.66 13.76 0.09
C LEU A 200 9.82 12.99 -0.55
N PRO A 201 10.69 12.37 0.26
CA PRO A 201 11.76 11.52 -0.24
C PRO A 201 11.21 10.32 -1.02
N ALA A 202 12.05 9.79 -1.92
CA ALA A 202 11.76 8.52 -2.58
C ALA A 202 11.69 7.39 -1.54
N ILE A 203 10.81 6.42 -1.78
CA ILE A 203 10.58 5.27 -0.92
C ILE A 203 10.58 3.98 -1.74
N ASP A 204 10.85 2.86 -1.07
CA ASP A 204 10.84 1.53 -1.65
C ASP A 204 9.57 0.78 -1.25
N ILE A 205 9.07 1.02 -0.04
CA ILE A 205 7.86 0.40 0.50
C ILE A 205 6.86 1.48 0.88
N LEU A 206 5.59 1.30 0.52
CA LEU A 206 4.47 2.13 1.00
C LEU A 206 3.47 1.27 1.75
N ALA A 207 3.29 1.50 3.04
CA ALA A 207 2.27 0.84 3.85
C ALA A 207 1.06 1.75 4.06
N ALA A 208 -0.16 1.18 3.98
CA ALA A 208 -1.39 1.93 4.18
C ALA A 208 -2.46 1.12 4.92
N GLY A 209 -2.92 1.65 6.05
CA GLY A 209 -4.10 1.15 6.80
C GLY A 209 -5.33 2.02 6.52
N LEU A 210 -5.89 1.95 5.30
CA LEU A 210 -6.92 2.91 4.89
C LEU A 210 -8.18 2.86 5.78
N PRO A 211 -8.79 4.00 6.13
CA PRO A 211 -9.99 4.02 6.96
C PRO A 211 -11.12 3.12 6.44
N CYS A 212 -11.55 2.19 7.28
CA CYS A 212 -12.56 1.19 6.92
C CYS A 212 -14.00 1.59 7.27
N THR A 213 -14.26 2.83 7.70
CA THR A 213 -15.60 3.25 8.17
C THR A 213 -16.67 3.16 7.08
N GLY A 214 -16.29 3.34 5.81
CA GLY A 214 -17.15 3.12 4.66
C GLY A 214 -17.37 1.64 4.32
N ALA A 215 -16.37 0.77 4.55
CA ALA A 215 -16.43 -0.63 4.09
C ALA A 215 -16.86 -1.64 5.17
N SER A 216 -16.59 -1.35 6.45
CA SER A 216 -16.92 -2.25 7.58
C SER A 216 -18.43 -2.43 7.75
N LEU A 217 -18.86 -3.63 8.17
CA LEU A 217 -20.28 -3.93 8.40
C LEU A 217 -20.91 -2.96 9.41
N SER A 218 -20.22 -2.71 10.53
CA SER A 218 -20.68 -1.78 11.55
C SER A 218 -20.72 -0.32 11.06
N GLY A 219 -19.72 0.08 10.26
CA GLY A 219 -19.65 1.43 9.71
C GLY A 219 -20.74 1.69 8.67
N ARG A 220 -20.97 0.75 7.76
CA ARG A 220 -22.05 0.80 6.76
C ARG A 220 -23.43 0.83 7.41
N ALA A 221 -23.66 -0.02 8.40
CA ALA A 221 -24.93 -0.03 9.12
C ALA A 221 -25.19 1.30 9.86
N LYS A 222 -24.16 1.84 10.56
CA LYS A 222 -24.27 3.11 11.29
C LYS A 222 -24.56 4.29 10.36
N ASN A 223 -23.89 4.33 9.21
CA ASN A 223 -23.99 5.43 8.24
C ASN A 223 -25.06 5.20 7.16
N ARG A 224 -25.77 4.06 7.18
CA ARG A 224 -26.82 3.68 6.23
C ARG A 224 -26.35 3.68 4.77
N LEU A 225 -25.13 3.16 4.54
CA LEU A 225 -24.48 3.21 3.23
C LEU A 225 -24.82 1.98 2.38
N ALA A 226 -25.29 2.21 1.16
CA ALA A 226 -25.47 1.16 0.17
C ALA A 226 -24.12 0.71 -0.39
N LYS A 227 -23.16 1.64 -0.56
CA LYS A 227 -21.80 1.37 -1.04
C LYS A 227 -20.75 2.01 -0.12
N ALA A 228 -19.54 1.47 -0.10
CA ALA A 228 -18.49 1.98 0.79
C ALA A 228 -18.07 3.40 0.43
N GLU A 229 -18.10 3.69 -0.87
CA GLU A 229 -17.69 4.95 -1.50
C GLU A 229 -18.64 6.11 -1.21
N GLU A 230 -19.84 5.84 -0.69
CA GLU A 230 -20.82 6.87 -0.28
C GLU A 230 -20.43 7.55 1.05
N HIS A 231 -19.44 7.01 1.77
CA HIS A 231 -18.97 7.63 3.00
C HIS A 231 -18.25 8.95 2.70
N GLU A 232 -18.72 10.06 3.29
CA GLU A 232 -18.26 11.42 3.01
C GLU A 232 -16.72 11.58 3.09
N THR A 233 -16.11 11.10 4.18
CA THR A 233 -14.66 11.23 4.38
C THR A 233 -13.84 10.02 3.90
N ALA A 234 -14.22 8.80 4.27
CA ALA A 234 -13.47 7.59 3.92
C ALA A 234 -13.66 7.11 2.49
N GLY A 235 -14.83 7.37 1.88
CA GLY A 235 -15.18 6.95 0.53
C GLY A 235 -14.18 7.40 -0.54
N PRO A 236 -13.72 8.67 -0.56
CA PRO A 236 -12.75 9.14 -1.55
C PRO A 236 -11.28 8.80 -1.27
N LEU A 237 -10.91 8.27 -0.09
CA LEU A 237 -9.49 8.14 0.30
C LEU A 237 -8.67 7.19 -0.59
N PHE A 238 -9.30 6.23 -1.26
CA PHE A 238 -8.59 5.40 -2.24
C PHE A 238 -8.03 6.22 -3.41
N VAL A 239 -8.66 7.36 -3.76
CA VAL A 239 -8.16 8.29 -4.78
C VAL A 239 -6.87 8.96 -4.30
N ALA A 240 -6.84 9.41 -3.05
CA ALA A 240 -5.64 10.01 -2.45
C ALA A 240 -4.50 8.98 -2.32
N PHE A 241 -4.82 7.75 -1.93
CA PHE A 241 -3.89 6.63 -1.92
C PHE A 241 -3.26 6.37 -3.31
N LEU A 242 -4.08 6.33 -4.36
CA LEU A 242 -3.59 6.16 -5.73
C LEU A 242 -2.74 7.36 -6.20
N ALA A 243 -3.10 8.58 -5.83
CA ALA A 243 -2.30 9.78 -6.12
C ALA A 243 -0.93 9.72 -5.44
N ALA A 244 -0.86 9.24 -4.19
CA ALA A 244 0.40 9.01 -3.49
C ALA A 244 1.27 7.99 -4.23
N ILE A 245 0.72 6.83 -4.61
CA ILE A 245 1.44 5.79 -5.37
C ILE A 245 1.94 6.31 -6.72
N GLN A 246 1.11 7.04 -7.46
CA GLN A 246 1.47 7.62 -8.76
C GLN A 246 2.56 8.70 -8.66
N THR A 247 2.78 9.25 -7.47
CA THR A 247 3.84 10.25 -7.24
C THR A 247 5.10 9.60 -6.66
N LEU A 248 4.95 8.78 -5.62
CA LEU A 248 6.05 8.18 -4.85
C LEU A 248 6.68 6.97 -5.54
N ARG A 249 5.91 6.24 -6.36
CA ARG A 249 6.36 5.08 -7.16
C ARG A 249 7.20 4.07 -6.34
N PRO A 250 6.68 3.55 -5.21
CA PRO A 250 7.37 2.55 -4.40
C PRO A 250 7.49 1.22 -5.16
N SER A 251 8.47 0.38 -4.84
CA SER A 251 8.62 -0.95 -5.45
C SER A 251 7.71 -1.99 -4.79
N VAL A 252 7.27 -1.74 -3.56
CA VAL A 252 6.30 -2.56 -2.83
C VAL A 252 5.23 -1.68 -2.20
N ILE A 253 3.98 -2.09 -2.32
CA ILE A 253 2.82 -1.44 -1.71
C ILE A 253 2.08 -2.45 -0.85
N LEU A 254 1.82 -2.10 0.40
CA LEU A 254 0.95 -2.85 1.29
C LEU A 254 -0.31 -2.04 1.56
N LEU A 255 -1.46 -2.67 1.35
CA LEU A 255 -2.76 -2.14 1.74
C LEU A 255 -3.43 -3.10 2.73
N GLU A 256 -3.80 -2.58 3.89
CA GLU A 256 -4.64 -3.24 4.88
C GLU A 256 -6.06 -2.68 4.85
N ASN A 257 -7.05 -3.57 5.04
CA ASN A 257 -8.41 -3.17 5.35
C ASN A 257 -9.25 -4.28 5.97
N VAL A 258 -10.54 -4.01 6.22
CA VAL A 258 -11.51 -5.07 6.54
C VAL A 258 -11.76 -5.99 5.34
N PRO A 259 -12.12 -7.27 5.54
CA PRO A 259 -12.37 -8.22 4.46
C PRO A 259 -13.34 -7.72 3.38
N GLN A 260 -14.37 -6.98 3.78
CA GLN A 260 -15.39 -6.42 2.88
C GLN A 260 -14.82 -5.40 1.89
N TYR A 261 -13.68 -4.77 2.19
CA TYR A 261 -13.04 -3.82 1.28
C TYR A 261 -12.62 -4.50 -0.02
N GLY A 262 -12.20 -5.76 0.03
CA GLY A 262 -11.72 -6.53 -1.13
C GLY A 262 -12.73 -6.63 -2.28
N THR A 263 -14.02 -6.48 -2.00
CA THR A 263 -15.11 -6.56 -3.01
C THR A 263 -15.73 -5.20 -3.34
N THR A 264 -15.12 -4.09 -2.90
CA THR A 264 -15.60 -2.73 -3.17
C THR A 264 -15.30 -2.26 -4.60
N THR A 265 -15.94 -1.16 -5.01
CA THR A 265 -15.60 -0.50 -6.27
C THR A 265 -14.23 0.15 -6.16
N SER A 266 -13.90 0.74 -5.01
CA SER A 266 -12.57 1.28 -4.70
C SER A 266 -11.47 0.25 -4.97
N MET A 267 -11.61 -0.97 -4.43
CA MET A 267 -10.61 -2.00 -4.65
C MET A 267 -10.53 -2.47 -6.10
N THR A 268 -11.67 -2.52 -6.81
CA THR A 268 -11.69 -2.81 -8.26
C THR A 268 -10.88 -1.78 -9.06
N VAL A 269 -11.00 -0.50 -8.71
CA VAL A 269 -10.22 0.59 -9.33
C VAL A 269 -8.74 0.51 -8.93
N ILE A 270 -8.43 0.23 -7.66
CA ILE A 270 -7.05 0.03 -7.18
C ILE A 270 -6.36 -1.06 -7.99
N ARG A 271 -6.98 -2.25 -8.12
CA ARG A 271 -6.41 -3.36 -8.91
C ARG A 271 -6.10 -2.95 -10.34
N SER A 272 -7.09 -2.36 -11.01
CA SER A 272 -6.96 -1.93 -12.41
C SER A 272 -5.82 -0.92 -12.61
N ILE A 273 -5.72 0.08 -11.71
CA ILE A 273 -4.67 1.10 -11.82
C ILE A 273 -3.31 0.49 -11.51
N LEU A 274 -3.15 -0.29 -10.43
CA LEU A 274 -1.86 -0.89 -10.09
C LEU A 274 -1.37 -1.84 -11.18
N SER A 275 -2.23 -2.67 -11.77
CA SER A 275 -1.86 -3.48 -12.94
C SER A 275 -1.43 -2.62 -14.13
N SER A 276 -2.09 -1.48 -14.39
CA SER A 276 -1.69 -0.55 -15.46
C SER A 276 -0.35 0.17 -15.20
N LEU A 277 0.10 0.17 -13.95
CA LEU A 277 1.39 0.69 -13.49
C LEU A 277 2.46 -0.40 -13.36
N ASP A 278 2.19 -1.59 -13.91
CA ASP A 278 3.09 -2.74 -13.97
C ASP A 278 3.44 -3.32 -12.59
N TYR A 279 2.52 -3.24 -11.62
CA TYR A 279 2.63 -4.01 -10.38
C TYR A 279 2.00 -5.41 -10.53
N GLU A 280 2.62 -6.40 -9.91
CA GLU A 280 2.01 -7.70 -9.63
C GLU A 280 1.24 -7.63 -8.31
N LEU A 281 -0.02 -8.10 -8.30
CA LEU A 281 -0.89 -8.01 -7.13
C LEU A 281 -1.09 -9.38 -6.49
N HIS A 282 -0.94 -9.41 -5.18
CA HIS A 282 -1.15 -10.58 -4.33
C HIS A 282 -2.09 -10.19 -3.21
N GLU A 283 -3.14 -10.98 -3.00
CA GLU A 283 -4.20 -10.65 -2.04
C GLU A 283 -4.56 -11.86 -1.18
N THR A 284 -4.87 -11.61 0.08
CA THR A 284 -5.38 -12.63 0.98
C THR A 284 -6.26 -12.01 2.08
N VAL A 285 -6.99 -12.87 2.78
CA VAL A 285 -7.62 -12.52 4.06
C VAL A 285 -6.83 -13.20 5.17
N LEU A 286 -6.13 -12.38 5.94
CA LEU A 286 -5.38 -12.80 7.12
C LEU A 286 -6.36 -13.14 8.24
N ASP A 287 -6.24 -14.34 8.80
CA ASP A 287 -6.90 -14.70 10.05
C ASP A 287 -5.95 -14.34 11.20
N GLY A 288 -6.31 -13.29 11.95
CA GLY A 288 -5.51 -12.82 13.06
C GLY A 288 -5.31 -13.90 14.14
N PHE A 289 -6.33 -14.73 14.37
CA PHE A 289 -6.21 -15.85 15.29
C PHE A 289 -5.17 -16.81 14.73
N GLU A 290 -5.33 -17.40 13.55
CA GLU A 290 -4.33 -18.35 13.01
C GLU A 290 -2.90 -17.78 12.93
N LEU A 291 -2.74 -16.46 12.84
CA LEU A 291 -1.45 -15.76 12.81
C LEU A 291 -0.94 -15.26 14.19
N GLY A 292 -1.39 -15.85 15.29
CA GLY A 292 -0.76 -15.70 16.61
C GLY A 292 -1.40 -14.65 17.54
N SER A 293 -2.61 -14.16 17.23
CA SER A 293 -3.41 -13.30 18.12
C SER A 293 -4.46 -14.09 18.90
N MET A 294 -4.92 -13.55 20.02
CA MET A 294 -6.09 -14.06 20.74
C MET A 294 -7.42 -13.51 20.18
N GLU A 295 -7.35 -12.44 19.40
CA GLU A 295 -8.52 -11.82 18.78
C GLU A 295 -8.91 -12.50 17.47
N ARG A 296 -10.18 -12.90 17.36
CA ARG A 296 -10.80 -13.29 16.09
C ARG A 296 -11.07 -12.04 15.25
N ARG A 297 -10.04 -11.61 14.53
CA ARG A 297 -10.06 -10.41 13.68
C ARG A 297 -9.40 -10.70 12.34
N ASN A 298 -10.25 -10.82 11.32
CA ASN A 298 -9.78 -11.03 9.95
C ASN A 298 -9.48 -9.69 9.28
N ARG A 299 -8.47 -9.68 8.42
CA ARG A 299 -8.02 -8.51 7.66
C ARG A 299 -7.73 -8.83 6.21
N PHE A 300 -8.26 -8.00 5.32
CA PHE A 300 -7.82 -7.99 3.93
C PHE A 300 -6.41 -7.42 3.87
N CYS A 301 -5.52 -8.09 3.14
CA CYS A 301 -4.17 -7.63 2.88
C CYS A 301 -3.90 -7.77 1.38
N MET A 302 -3.48 -6.68 0.75
CA MET A 302 -2.92 -6.66 -0.60
C MET A 302 -1.45 -6.27 -0.51
N ILE A 303 -0.60 -7.06 -1.16
CA ILE A 303 0.77 -6.69 -1.49
C ILE A 303 0.80 -6.49 -3.00
N ALA A 304 1.25 -5.32 -3.46
CA ALA A 304 1.58 -5.10 -4.85
C ALA A 304 3.08 -4.91 -4.98
N THR A 305 3.72 -5.63 -5.88
CA THR A 305 5.17 -5.64 -6.04
C THR A 305 5.58 -5.28 -7.46
N ASN A 306 6.81 -4.82 -7.60
CA ASN A 306 7.49 -4.85 -8.88
C ASN A 306 7.66 -6.27 -9.40
N PRO A 307 7.61 -6.52 -10.74
CA PRO A 307 7.61 -7.87 -11.31
C PRO A 307 8.81 -8.74 -10.92
N GLU A 308 9.96 -8.14 -10.62
CA GLU A 308 11.15 -8.88 -10.18
C GLU A 308 11.06 -9.43 -8.76
N VAL A 309 10.10 -9.01 -7.93
CA VAL A 309 9.96 -9.48 -6.54
C VAL A 309 9.13 -10.78 -6.52
N PRO A 310 9.72 -11.94 -6.18
CA PRO A 310 9.04 -13.23 -6.27
C PRO A 310 8.14 -13.48 -5.06
N PHE A 311 7.05 -12.72 -4.94
CA PHE A 311 6.15 -12.79 -3.79
C PHE A 311 4.90 -13.63 -4.09
N SER A 312 4.48 -14.44 -3.12
CA SER A 312 3.12 -14.95 -3.01
C SER A 312 2.79 -15.14 -1.54
N PHE A 313 1.51 -15.23 -1.16
CA PHE A 313 1.13 -15.54 0.22
C PHE A 313 1.29 -17.02 0.58
N ASP A 314 1.72 -17.85 -0.36
CA ASP A 314 1.94 -19.27 -0.10
C ASP A 314 3.05 -19.45 0.92
N GLY A 315 2.83 -20.34 1.88
CA GLY A 315 3.80 -20.55 2.95
C GLY A 315 3.82 -19.46 4.03
N LEU A 316 2.91 -18.47 4.02
CA LEU A 316 2.76 -17.54 5.15
C LEU A 316 2.46 -18.34 6.44
N ARG A 317 3.18 -18.04 7.52
CA ARG A 317 3.06 -18.69 8.84
C ARG A 317 3.10 -17.66 9.95
N ALA A 318 2.51 -17.99 11.10
CA ALA A 318 2.66 -17.21 12.31
C ALA A 318 4.15 -17.10 12.71
N VAL A 319 4.53 -15.96 13.30
CA VAL A 319 5.88 -15.71 13.81
C VAL A 319 6.04 -16.03 15.29
N ARG A 320 4.94 -16.37 15.95
CA ARG A 320 4.88 -16.62 17.38
C ARG A 320 3.77 -17.63 17.67
N ASP A 321 3.93 -18.32 18.80
CA ASP A 321 2.84 -19.06 19.41
C ASP A 321 1.92 -18.09 20.18
N ARG A 322 0.62 -18.35 20.07
CA ARG A 322 -0.42 -17.66 20.87
C ARG A 322 -0.40 -18.19 22.31
N GLU A 323 -0.94 -17.39 23.22
CA GLU A 323 -1.26 -17.83 24.57
C GLU A 323 -2.39 -18.87 24.58
N SER A 324 -2.42 -19.72 25.61
CA SER A 324 -3.34 -20.87 25.67
C SER A 324 -4.76 -20.45 26.00
N CYS A 325 -4.91 -19.44 26.87
CA CYS A 325 -6.20 -18.91 27.30
C CYS A 325 -6.09 -17.42 27.66
N ILE A 326 -7.24 -16.74 27.75
CA ILE A 326 -7.27 -15.29 27.99
C ILE A 326 -6.63 -14.95 29.34
N ARG A 327 -6.75 -15.83 30.34
CA ARG A 327 -6.13 -15.65 31.66
C ARG A 327 -4.63 -15.38 31.58
N ASP A 328 -3.94 -15.97 30.61
CA ASP A 328 -2.48 -15.84 30.45
C ASP A 328 -2.03 -14.41 30.10
N ILE A 329 -2.95 -13.59 29.59
CA ILE A 329 -2.68 -12.19 29.20
C ILE A 329 -3.27 -11.16 30.17
N LEU A 330 -4.08 -11.58 31.15
CA LEU A 330 -4.74 -10.67 32.09
C LEU A 330 -3.73 -10.10 33.10
N GLU A 331 -3.95 -8.86 33.50
CA GLU A 331 -3.33 -8.28 34.68
C GLU A 331 -4.04 -8.77 35.95
N ASP A 332 -3.27 -8.89 37.03
CA ASP A 332 -3.82 -9.16 38.35
C ASP A 332 -4.45 -7.88 38.89
N ILE A 333 -5.79 -7.86 38.94
CA ILE A 333 -6.60 -6.71 39.36
C ILE A 333 -7.32 -7.11 40.63
N ASP A 334 -7.20 -6.28 41.67
CA ASP A 334 -7.86 -6.49 42.96
C ASP A 334 -9.38 -6.68 42.75
N PRO A 335 -10.01 -7.71 43.36
CA PRO A 335 -11.46 -7.90 43.30
C PRO A 335 -12.28 -6.67 43.73
N ASP A 336 -11.75 -5.85 44.64
CA ASP A 336 -12.43 -4.65 45.14
C ASP A 336 -12.12 -3.39 44.29
N ASP A 337 -11.40 -3.52 43.17
CA ASP A 337 -11.05 -2.40 42.28
C ASP A 337 -12.30 -1.76 41.64
N PRO A 338 -12.39 -0.41 41.56
CA PRO A 338 -13.53 0.29 40.96
C PRO A 338 -13.73 0.06 39.45
N ALA A 339 -12.81 -0.62 38.77
CA ALA A 339 -12.98 -1.07 37.39
C ALA A 339 -14.10 -2.10 37.24
N TRP A 340 -14.40 -2.88 38.29
CA TRP A 340 -15.48 -3.85 38.33
C TRP A 340 -16.84 -3.15 38.44
N LYS A 341 -17.71 -3.38 37.45
CA LYS A 341 -19.01 -2.71 37.33
C LYS A 341 -20.08 -3.68 36.86
N ALA A 342 -21.33 -3.42 37.27
CA ALA A 342 -22.44 -4.29 36.91
C ALA A 342 -22.83 -4.19 35.42
N TYR A 343 -22.71 -2.99 34.83
CA TYR A 343 -23.22 -2.67 33.49
C TYR A 343 -24.68 -3.17 33.27
N SER A 344 -25.54 -3.01 34.28
CA SER A 344 -26.94 -3.49 34.27
C SER A 344 -27.71 -3.00 33.03
N TYR A 345 -27.51 -1.74 32.63
CA TYR A 345 -28.12 -1.18 31.41
C TYR A 345 -27.78 -1.97 30.14
N LEU A 346 -26.60 -2.60 30.04
CA LEU A 346 -26.23 -3.46 28.91
C LEU A 346 -26.91 -4.82 28.99
N ALA A 347 -27.08 -5.39 30.18
CA ALA A 347 -27.83 -6.62 30.37
C ALA A 347 -29.31 -6.43 29.98
N GLU A 348 -29.94 -5.35 30.45
CA GLU A 348 -31.32 -4.98 30.08
C GLU A 348 -31.45 -4.68 28.58
N LYS A 349 -30.46 -4.02 27.98
CA LYS A 349 -30.42 -3.79 26.53
C LYS A 349 -30.31 -5.10 25.76
N GLU A 350 -29.50 -6.04 26.20
CA GLU A 350 -29.35 -7.34 25.54
C GLU A 350 -30.66 -8.13 25.53
N VAL A 351 -31.43 -8.10 26.63
CA VAL A 351 -32.79 -8.69 26.68
C VAL A 351 -33.70 -8.05 25.63
N ARG A 352 -33.77 -6.70 25.60
CA ARG A 352 -34.59 -5.97 24.62
C ARG A 352 -34.15 -6.21 23.18
N ASP A 353 -32.84 -6.26 22.92
CA ASP A 353 -32.29 -6.50 21.59
C ASP A 353 -32.62 -7.94 21.14
N LYS A 354 -32.53 -8.93 22.04
CA LYS A 354 -32.95 -10.32 21.76
C LYS A 354 -34.44 -10.43 21.45
N GLU A 355 -35.31 -9.78 22.21
CA GLU A 355 -36.76 -9.72 21.96
C GLU A 355 -37.08 -9.06 20.62
N ALA A 356 -36.31 -8.04 20.24
CA ALA A 356 -36.42 -7.37 18.95
C ALA A 356 -35.76 -8.13 17.78
N GLY A 357 -35.27 -9.35 18.00
CA GLY A 357 -34.59 -10.17 16.98
C GLY A 357 -33.21 -9.64 16.55
N LYS A 358 -32.61 -8.75 17.33
CA LYS A 358 -31.26 -8.20 17.09
C LYS A 358 -30.22 -9.08 17.76
N GLY A 359 -29.09 -9.29 17.10
CA GLY A 359 -28.01 -10.19 17.57
C GLY A 359 -26.95 -9.53 18.48
N PHE A 360 -27.20 -8.37 19.06
CA PHE A 360 -26.20 -7.66 19.88
C PHE A 360 -26.15 -8.23 21.30
N ARG A 361 -25.03 -8.85 21.68
CA ARG A 361 -24.81 -9.43 23.01
C ARG A 361 -23.37 -9.27 23.47
N ARG A 362 -23.16 -9.04 24.77
CA ARG A 362 -21.80 -8.96 25.33
C ARG A 362 -21.10 -10.31 25.26
N GLN A 363 -19.78 -10.29 25.15
CA GLN A 363 -18.96 -11.47 25.33
C GLN A 363 -18.49 -11.50 26.78
N LEU A 364 -19.16 -12.29 27.63
CA LEU A 364 -18.81 -12.42 29.04
C LEU A 364 -17.82 -13.57 29.21
N LEU A 365 -16.61 -13.27 29.63
CA LEU A 365 -15.46 -14.18 29.61
C LEU A 365 -14.94 -14.42 31.03
N ASP A 366 -14.54 -15.65 31.35
CA ASP A 366 -13.94 -16.00 32.65
C ASP A 366 -12.42 -16.24 32.59
N GLY A 367 -11.84 -16.06 31.40
CA GLY A 367 -10.42 -16.20 31.14
C GLY A 367 -10.01 -17.59 30.67
N SER A 368 -10.89 -18.59 30.74
CA SER A 368 -10.59 -19.94 30.24
C SER A 368 -10.64 -20.05 28.71
N GLU A 369 -11.23 -19.07 28.03
CA GLU A 369 -11.40 -19.10 26.58
C GLU A 369 -10.06 -18.97 25.87
N ALA A 370 -9.87 -19.72 24.79
CA ALA A 370 -8.67 -19.63 23.95
C ALA A 370 -8.67 -18.39 23.02
N SER A 371 -9.81 -17.70 22.88
CA SER A 371 -9.96 -16.57 21.96
C SER A 371 -11.10 -15.66 22.38
N LEU A 372 -11.07 -14.42 21.90
CA LEU A 372 -12.18 -13.46 22.02
C LEU A 372 -12.55 -12.85 20.67
N GLY A 373 -13.75 -12.29 20.58
CA GLY A 373 -14.24 -11.58 19.40
C GLY A 373 -13.61 -10.19 19.26
N THR A 374 -13.85 -9.57 18.11
CA THR A 374 -13.21 -8.31 17.73
C THR A 374 -13.43 -7.17 18.73
N ILE A 375 -12.33 -6.47 19.10
CA ILE A 375 -12.33 -5.26 19.90
C ILE A 375 -12.19 -4.05 18.96
N GLY A 376 -13.13 -3.11 19.02
CA GLY A 376 -13.16 -1.94 18.14
C GLY A 376 -12.78 -0.64 18.85
N ARG A 377 -12.55 0.41 18.06
CA ARG A 377 -12.12 1.75 18.51
C ARG A 377 -12.85 2.27 19.75
N GLY A 378 -14.16 2.07 19.83
CA GLY A 378 -15.00 2.60 20.92
C GLY A 378 -15.02 1.79 22.22
N TYR A 379 -14.07 0.86 22.43
CA TYR A 379 -14.12 -0.13 23.52
C TYR A 379 -14.24 0.48 24.91
N ALA A 380 -13.55 1.59 25.18
CA ALA A 380 -13.60 2.32 26.46
C ALA A 380 -15.02 2.77 26.87
N LYS A 381 -15.98 2.81 25.94
CA LYS A 381 -17.38 3.17 26.19
C LYS A 381 -18.26 2.01 26.64
N ALA A 382 -17.70 0.80 26.80
CA ALA A 382 -18.42 -0.42 27.15
C ALA A 382 -19.62 -0.69 26.22
N ARG A 383 -19.35 -1.28 25.05
CA ARG A 383 -20.37 -1.51 24.01
C ARG A 383 -21.00 -2.90 24.10
N SER A 384 -22.18 -3.04 23.47
CA SER A 384 -23.06 -4.21 23.59
C SER A 384 -22.56 -5.50 22.91
N THR A 385 -21.38 -5.53 22.29
CA THR A 385 -20.89 -6.69 21.52
C THR A 385 -19.48 -7.14 21.88
N GLU A 386 -18.80 -6.38 22.73
CA GLU A 386 -17.37 -6.55 22.97
C GLU A 386 -17.08 -7.46 24.18
N PRO A 387 -15.82 -7.89 24.37
CA PRO A 387 -15.36 -8.66 25.53
C PRO A 387 -15.49 -7.92 26.86
N PHE A 388 -15.95 -8.64 27.89
CA PHE A 388 -15.96 -8.25 29.29
C PHE A 388 -15.43 -9.42 30.12
N ILE A 389 -14.51 -9.15 31.04
CA ILE A 389 -14.00 -10.14 31.99
C ILE A 389 -14.94 -10.20 33.20
N ARG A 390 -15.33 -11.40 33.60
CA ARG A 390 -16.16 -11.66 34.79
C ARG A 390 -15.34 -11.48 36.06
N HIS A 391 -15.99 -10.90 37.07
CA HIS A 391 -15.41 -10.82 38.40
C HIS A 391 -15.20 -12.25 38.97
N PRO A 392 -14.10 -12.51 39.69
CA PRO A 392 -13.76 -13.85 40.16
C PRO A 392 -14.79 -14.48 41.12
N SER A 393 -15.56 -13.68 41.86
CA SER A 393 -16.50 -14.16 42.89
C SER A 393 -17.90 -13.54 42.84
N ASP A 394 -18.14 -12.50 42.04
CA ASP A 394 -19.41 -11.78 41.99
C ASP A 394 -19.93 -11.79 40.54
N SER A 395 -20.92 -12.63 40.28
CA SER A 395 -21.45 -12.83 38.93
C SER A 395 -22.17 -11.59 38.36
N ALA A 396 -22.49 -10.59 39.20
CA ALA A 396 -23.08 -9.34 38.75
C ALA A 396 -22.03 -8.39 38.17
N LEU A 397 -20.75 -8.52 38.52
CA LEU A 397 -19.70 -7.57 38.17
C LEU A 397 -18.84 -8.07 37.00
N THR A 398 -18.46 -7.11 36.15
CA THR A 398 -17.53 -7.33 35.03
C THR A 398 -16.62 -6.13 34.84
N ARG A 399 -15.48 -6.30 34.18
CA ARG A 399 -14.61 -5.20 33.74
C ARG A 399 -14.30 -5.30 32.26
N LEU A 400 -13.84 -4.19 31.69
CA LEU A 400 -13.19 -4.21 30.38
C LEU A 400 -11.76 -4.73 30.52
N LEU A 401 -11.18 -5.17 29.42
CA LEU A 401 -9.73 -5.38 29.33
C LEU A 401 -9.03 -4.04 29.57
N THR A 402 -7.92 -4.06 30.31
CA THR A 402 -7.04 -2.89 30.42
C THR A 402 -6.38 -2.59 29.07
N PRO A 403 -5.79 -1.39 28.87
CA PRO A 403 -5.03 -1.09 27.66
C PRO A 403 -3.91 -2.10 27.36
N LYS A 404 -3.20 -2.57 28.39
CA LYS A 404 -2.12 -3.55 28.25
C LYS A 404 -2.65 -4.92 27.86
N GLU A 405 -3.73 -5.38 28.50
CA GLU A 405 -4.40 -6.62 28.13
C GLU A 405 -4.90 -6.56 26.67
N HIS A 406 -5.53 -5.45 26.25
CA HIS A 406 -5.94 -5.25 24.85
C HIS A 406 -4.73 -5.22 23.90
N ALA A 407 -3.58 -4.68 24.30
CA ALA A 407 -2.35 -4.76 23.50
C ALA A 407 -1.88 -6.22 23.34
N ARG A 408 -1.81 -6.97 24.45
CA ARG A 408 -1.42 -8.40 24.49
C ARG A 408 -2.33 -9.27 23.64
N VAL A 409 -3.65 -9.03 23.69
CA VAL A 409 -4.65 -9.71 22.84
C VAL A 409 -4.22 -9.72 21.36
N LYS A 410 -3.67 -8.61 20.87
CA LYS A 410 -3.27 -8.40 19.47
C LYS A 410 -1.79 -8.66 19.20
N ALA A 411 -1.05 -9.09 20.21
CA ALA A 411 0.41 -9.15 20.25
C ALA A 411 1.11 -7.79 20.04
N VAL A 412 0.43 -6.67 20.34
CA VAL A 412 1.01 -5.33 20.25
C VAL A 412 1.93 -5.11 21.46
N PRO A 413 3.18 -4.64 21.28
CA PRO A 413 4.04 -4.25 22.40
C PRO A 413 3.39 -3.15 23.25
N GLU A 414 3.34 -3.35 24.57
CA GLU A 414 2.74 -2.38 25.50
C GLU A 414 3.43 -1.01 25.47
N SER A 415 4.71 -0.96 25.10
CA SER A 415 5.45 0.29 24.95
C SER A 415 4.80 1.23 23.94
N LEU A 416 4.15 0.71 22.89
CA LEU A 416 3.50 1.53 21.85
C LEU A 416 2.29 2.32 22.35
N ILE A 417 1.75 1.96 23.53
CA ILE A 417 0.63 2.65 24.16
C ILE A 417 0.99 3.23 25.53
N ALA A 418 2.28 3.28 25.87
CA ALA A 418 2.75 3.78 27.16
C ALA A 418 2.35 5.24 27.39
N GLY A 419 1.97 5.58 28.63
CA GLY A 419 1.60 6.94 29.02
C GLY A 419 0.25 7.44 28.48
N LEU A 420 -0.44 6.68 27.62
CA LEU A 420 -1.72 7.08 27.05
C LEU A 420 -2.87 6.89 28.04
N SER A 421 -3.91 7.71 27.90
CA SER A 421 -5.19 7.46 28.58
C SER A 421 -5.80 6.15 28.09
N ALA A 422 -6.57 5.47 28.95
CA ALA A 422 -7.25 4.22 28.58
C ALA A 422 -8.13 4.37 27.33
N THR A 423 -8.84 5.50 27.22
CA THR A 423 -9.63 5.83 26.03
C THR A 423 -8.75 5.85 24.78
N ARG A 424 -7.66 6.63 24.77
CA ARG A 424 -6.82 6.80 23.59
C ARG A 424 -6.09 5.51 23.21
N ALA A 425 -5.57 4.77 24.19
CA ALA A 425 -4.94 3.48 23.95
C ALA A 425 -5.92 2.48 23.31
N HIS A 426 -7.16 2.39 23.81
CA HIS A 426 -8.18 1.54 23.22
C HIS A 426 -8.63 2.01 21.83
N GLU A 427 -8.64 3.31 21.56
CA GLU A 427 -8.91 3.82 20.21
C GLU A 427 -7.83 3.36 19.23
N ILE A 428 -6.55 3.57 19.56
CA ILE A 428 -5.39 3.14 18.75
C ILE A 428 -5.45 1.62 18.53
N LEU A 429 -5.53 0.82 19.59
CA LEU A 429 -5.55 -0.64 19.48
C LEU A 429 -6.79 -1.15 18.72
N GLY A 430 -7.96 -0.56 19.01
CA GLY A 430 -9.24 -0.99 18.45
C GLY A 430 -9.41 -0.66 16.96
N GLN A 431 -8.75 0.40 16.47
CA GLN A 431 -8.70 0.71 15.03
C GLN A 431 -7.54 0.04 14.30
N SER A 432 -6.51 -0.39 15.03
CA SER A 432 -5.33 -1.03 14.46
C SER A 432 -5.58 -2.42 13.86
N VAL A 433 -4.53 -2.91 13.20
CA VAL A 433 -4.34 -4.25 12.68
C VAL A 433 -4.12 -5.27 13.81
N VAL A 434 -3.96 -6.54 13.43
CA VAL A 434 -3.42 -7.57 14.32
C VAL A 434 -1.91 -7.57 14.16
N HIS A 435 -1.16 -7.17 15.20
CA HIS A 435 0.28 -6.93 15.08
C HIS A 435 1.05 -8.19 14.65
N ALA A 436 0.83 -9.34 15.31
CA ALA A 436 1.48 -10.60 14.93
C ALA A 436 1.21 -11.02 13.46
N ALA A 437 0.01 -10.76 12.94
CA ALA A 437 -0.34 -11.07 11.57
C ALA A 437 0.46 -10.25 10.56
N PHE A 438 0.67 -8.95 10.83
CA PHE A 438 1.44 -8.09 9.95
C PHE A 438 2.95 -8.18 10.17
N GLU A 439 3.40 -8.65 11.33
CA GLU A 439 4.79 -9.08 11.54
C GLU A 439 5.10 -10.32 10.69
N ALA A 440 4.16 -11.28 10.61
CA ALA A 440 4.26 -12.42 9.71
C ALA A 440 4.30 -12.01 8.24
N VAL A 441 3.46 -11.06 7.82
CA VAL A 441 3.50 -10.50 6.45
C VAL A 441 4.85 -9.82 6.19
N GLY A 442 5.34 -9.00 7.12
CA GLY A 442 6.63 -8.33 7.01
C GLY A 442 7.78 -9.33 6.86
N MET A 443 7.80 -10.39 7.67
CA MET A 443 8.83 -11.44 7.61
C MET A 443 8.74 -12.25 6.31
N HIS A 444 7.53 -12.55 5.84
CA HIS A 444 7.32 -13.26 4.58
C HIS A 444 7.76 -12.45 3.37
N LEU A 445 7.41 -11.15 3.34
CA LEU A 445 7.90 -10.22 2.34
C LEU A 445 9.42 -10.06 2.39
N GLY A 446 9.98 -9.94 3.60
CA GLY A 446 11.43 -9.83 3.79
C GLY A 446 12.18 -11.04 3.25
N ARG A 447 11.63 -12.26 3.41
CA ARG A 447 12.21 -13.48 2.81
C ARG A 447 12.18 -13.45 1.28
N ALA A 448 11.11 -12.94 0.67
CA ALA A 448 11.04 -12.79 -0.79
C ALA A 448 12.07 -11.77 -1.30
N LEU A 449 12.25 -10.65 -0.60
CA LEU A 449 13.26 -9.64 -0.91
C LEU A 449 14.69 -10.15 -0.69
N ALA A 450 14.91 -10.95 0.36
CA ALA A 450 16.20 -11.61 0.60
C ALA A 450 16.52 -12.63 -0.49
N ALA A 451 15.54 -13.43 -0.92
CA ALA A 451 15.71 -14.37 -2.03
C ALA A 451 16.06 -13.64 -3.34
N LEU A 452 15.38 -12.52 -3.63
CA LEU A 452 15.72 -11.65 -4.76
C LEU A 452 17.16 -11.13 -4.66
N ARG A 453 17.56 -10.60 -3.50
CA ARG A 453 18.94 -10.18 -3.24
C ARG A 453 19.95 -11.29 -3.51
N ASP A 454 19.71 -12.47 -2.96
CA ASP A 454 20.65 -13.59 -3.01
C ASP A 454 20.77 -14.15 -4.45
N SER A 455 19.68 -14.10 -5.23
CA SER A 455 19.69 -14.46 -6.66
C SER A 455 20.56 -13.56 -7.54
N MET A 456 20.88 -12.34 -7.08
CA MET A 456 21.73 -11.40 -7.82
C MET A 456 23.22 -11.65 -7.57
N GLN A 457 23.59 -12.37 -6.51
CA GLN A 457 24.99 -12.67 -6.24
C GLN A 457 25.48 -13.74 -7.23
N PRO A 458 26.63 -13.53 -7.89
CA PRO A 458 27.20 -14.58 -8.74
C PRO A 458 27.42 -15.82 -7.87
N HIS A 459 26.88 -16.97 -8.30
CA HIS A 459 27.14 -18.25 -7.66
C HIS A 459 28.64 -18.37 -7.41
N GLN A 460 29.07 -18.22 -6.16
CA GLN A 460 30.39 -18.69 -5.77
C GLN A 460 30.35 -20.19 -6.03
N SER A 461 31.00 -20.61 -7.12
CA SER A 461 31.28 -22.00 -7.38
C SER A 461 31.88 -22.56 -6.10
N VAL A 462 31.17 -23.51 -5.48
CA VAL A 462 31.69 -24.33 -4.40
C VAL A 462 32.94 -24.98 -4.97
N ALA A 463 34.11 -24.42 -4.63
CA ALA A 463 35.38 -25.08 -4.87
C ALA A 463 35.39 -26.31 -3.94
N ALA A 464 35.60 -27.46 -4.59
CA ALA A 464 35.51 -28.81 -4.05
C ALA A 464 36.30 -29.05 -2.76
#